data_AF-A0A6A4HZF2-F1
#
_entry.id   AF-A0A6A4HZF2-F1
#
_cell.length_a   1.000
_cell.length_b   1.000
_cell.length_c   1.000
_cell.angle_alpha   90.00
_cell.angle_beta   90.00
_cell.angle_gamma   90.00
#
_symmetry.space_group_name_H-M   'P 1'
#
loop_
_entity.id
_entity.type
_entity.pdbx_description
1 polymer ?
#
loop_
_entity_poly.entity_id
_entity_poly.type
_entity_poly.pdbx_seq_one_letter_code
_entity_poly.pdbx_strand_id
1 'polypeptide(L)'
;MNKKEGESVTGNPASDLPFTVRAMEHPLDVLSFFSSVTLRGLASSSSGRDSCSEPLTLVRNQSFPAKRYIWCTEECPTETDSKWDSLPLSVGKAHADFELLERLGEGRISITYAARLICLRQGPGGKILSLSSLPCPFPDEFCVKLAKAEFIRSLAREARFYEQIAKTDGCQGIITPICFGFFTTSLSSTLHIKAWSEVERLPHKDDDELVYDRFYDDQAHSDTFADDQRTCRDKCPWTLDRWIARTDRSPIVGVLITERLGEHFPNPV
;
A
#
# COMPACT_ATOMS: atom_id res chain seq x y z
N MET A 1 -15.69 4.91 -76.05
CA MET A 1 -14.74 5.79 -75.32
C MET A 1 -14.27 5.05 -74.09
N ASN A 2 -12.96 4.94 -73.93
CA ASN A 2 -12.23 4.15 -72.94
C ASN A 2 -12.30 4.73 -71.51
N LYS A 3 -12.21 3.84 -70.52
CA LYS A 3 -11.40 3.86 -69.26
C LYS A 3 -12.21 3.22 -68.12
N LYS A 4 -11.83 2.06 -67.60
CA LYS A 4 -10.66 1.65 -66.76
C LYS A 4 -10.96 1.76 -65.25
N GLU A 5 -10.90 0.58 -64.63
CA GLU A 5 -10.24 0.21 -63.37
C GLU A 5 -10.60 0.92 -62.06
N GLY A 6 -10.87 0.10 -61.04
CA GLY A 6 -10.91 0.52 -59.65
C GLY A 6 -11.48 -0.54 -58.70
N GLU A 7 -10.99 -1.78 -58.74
CA GLU A 7 -11.17 -2.72 -57.62
C GLU A 7 -10.35 -2.23 -56.42
N SER A 8 -11.02 -2.00 -55.30
CA SER A 8 -10.41 -1.70 -54.00
C SER A 8 -10.91 -2.73 -53.00
N VAL A 9 -10.15 -3.81 -52.86
CA VAL A 9 -10.28 -4.77 -51.77
C VAL A 9 -9.57 -4.18 -50.55
N THR A 10 -10.33 -3.82 -49.52
CA THR A 10 -9.80 -3.59 -48.18
C THR A 10 -10.56 -4.48 -47.22
N GLY A 11 -10.04 -5.70 -47.04
CA GLY A 11 -10.37 -6.55 -45.91
C GLY A 11 -9.71 -6.00 -44.66
N ASN A 12 -10.52 -5.57 -43.70
CA ASN A 12 -10.07 -5.40 -42.32
C ASN A 12 -10.34 -6.72 -41.59
N PRO A 13 -9.32 -7.49 -41.15
CA PRO A 13 -9.52 -8.47 -40.11
C PRO A 13 -9.61 -7.70 -38.79
N ALA A 14 -10.82 -7.36 -38.37
CA ALA A 14 -11.05 -7.03 -36.97
C ALA A 14 -10.72 -8.30 -36.18
N SER A 15 -9.56 -8.25 -35.52
CA SER A 15 -9.10 -9.27 -34.59
C SER A 15 -10.08 -9.34 -33.43
N ASP A 16 -10.96 -10.33 -33.46
CA ASP A 16 -11.71 -10.82 -32.32
C ASP A 16 -10.72 -11.35 -31.28
N LEU A 17 -10.27 -10.48 -30.38
CA LEU A 17 -9.70 -10.89 -29.11
C LEU A 17 -10.86 -11.03 -28.11
N PRO A 18 -11.20 -12.25 -27.65
CA PRO A 18 -12.17 -12.39 -26.58
C PRO A 18 -11.46 -12.07 -25.26
N PHE A 19 -11.28 -10.79 -24.94
CA PHE A 19 -11.10 -10.39 -23.55
C PHE A 19 -12.44 -10.60 -22.84
N THR A 20 -12.69 -11.85 -22.47
CA THR A 20 -13.78 -12.19 -21.55
C THR A 20 -13.33 -11.73 -20.17
N VAL A 21 -13.54 -10.44 -19.89
CA VAL A 21 -13.49 -9.93 -18.52
C VAL A 21 -14.63 -10.62 -17.80
N ARG A 22 -14.31 -11.72 -17.09
CA ARG A 22 -15.23 -12.28 -16.11
C ARG A 22 -15.45 -11.18 -15.08
N ALA A 23 -16.57 -10.49 -15.17
CA ALA A 23 -17.08 -9.68 -14.09
C ALA A 23 -17.22 -10.60 -12.88
N MET A 24 -16.29 -10.50 -11.94
CA MET A 24 -16.42 -11.21 -10.66
C MET A 24 -17.66 -10.64 -9.99
N GLU A 25 -18.65 -11.51 -9.77
CA GLU A 25 -19.79 -11.24 -8.88
C GLU A 25 -19.25 -10.66 -7.57
N HIS A 26 -19.83 -9.53 -7.14
CA HIS A 26 -19.32 -8.59 -6.14
C HIS A 26 -18.23 -9.17 -5.22
N PRO A 27 -16.96 -8.81 -5.45
CA PRO A 27 -15.86 -9.39 -4.72
C PRO A 27 -16.05 -9.12 -3.23
N LEU A 28 -15.57 -10.04 -2.39
CA LEU A 28 -15.29 -9.75 -0.98
C LEU A 28 -14.78 -8.31 -0.88
N ASP A 29 -15.20 -7.56 0.14
CA ASP A 29 -14.54 -6.31 0.48
C ASP A 29 -13.12 -6.67 0.98
N VAL A 30 -12.25 -6.93 0.01
CA VAL A 30 -10.89 -7.43 0.18
C VAL A 30 -10.09 -6.43 0.96
N LEU A 31 -10.34 -5.15 0.67
CA LEU A 31 -9.81 -4.05 1.41
C LEU A 31 -10.03 -4.28 2.88
N SER A 32 -11.24 -4.51 3.35
CA SER A 32 -11.48 -4.65 4.80
C SER A 32 -11.21 -6.06 5.34
N PHE A 33 -10.84 -7.06 4.53
CA PHE A 33 -10.83 -8.47 4.93
C PHE A 33 -9.87 -8.82 6.09
N PHE A 34 -8.66 -8.26 6.11
CA PHE A 34 -7.71 -8.48 7.21
C PHE A 34 -7.79 -7.37 8.26
N SER A 35 -7.88 -7.76 9.52
CA SER A 35 -7.75 -6.84 10.67
C SER A 35 -6.31 -6.76 11.18
N SER A 36 -5.50 -7.78 10.90
CA SER A 36 -4.12 -7.90 11.34
C SER A 36 -3.37 -8.91 10.49
N VAL A 37 -2.05 -8.81 10.49
CA VAL A 37 -1.16 -9.70 9.74
C VAL A 37 0.07 -10.07 10.57
N THR A 38 0.66 -11.22 10.34
CA THR A 38 1.97 -11.59 10.88
C THR A 38 2.94 -11.83 9.73
N LEU A 39 4.08 -11.13 9.73
CA LEU A 39 5.12 -11.28 8.71
C LEU A 39 6.28 -12.09 9.27
N ARG A 40 6.62 -13.19 8.59
CA ARG A 40 7.84 -13.98 8.85
C ARG A 40 8.95 -13.56 7.89
N GLY A 41 10.20 -13.50 8.36
CA GLY A 41 11.35 -13.09 7.56
C GLY A 41 11.67 -11.59 7.59
N LEU A 42 10.79 -10.76 8.19
CA LEU A 42 10.98 -9.31 8.20
C LEU A 42 11.91 -8.81 9.32
N ALA A 43 11.68 -9.30 10.53
CA ALA A 43 12.40 -8.88 11.72
C ALA A 43 13.29 -10.02 12.21
N SER A 44 14.36 -9.66 12.90
CA SER A 44 15.25 -10.60 13.56
C SER A 44 15.59 -10.12 14.96
N SER A 45 15.84 -11.05 15.88
CA SER A 45 16.42 -10.72 17.19
C SER A 45 17.94 -10.85 17.17
N SER A 46 18.62 -9.98 17.90
CA SER A 46 20.07 -10.01 18.09
C SER A 46 20.51 -10.84 19.31
N SER A 47 19.58 -11.55 19.96
CA SER A 47 19.88 -12.36 21.15
C SER A 47 20.59 -13.68 20.77
N GLY A 48 21.90 -13.63 20.52
CA GLY A 48 22.74 -14.81 20.29
C GLY A 48 23.80 -14.62 19.20
N ARG A 49 24.59 -15.68 18.94
CA ARG A 49 25.55 -15.71 17.80
C ARG A 49 24.85 -15.85 16.45
N ASP A 50 23.59 -16.28 16.44
CA ASP A 50 22.79 -16.48 15.23
C ASP A 50 21.60 -15.53 15.24
N SER A 51 21.45 -14.72 14.19
CA SER A 51 20.28 -13.87 14.00
C SER A 51 19.08 -14.74 13.64
N CYS A 52 18.19 -14.98 14.60
CA CYS A 52 16.95 -15.71 14.36
C CYS A 52 15.89 -14.75 13.81
N SER A 53 15.20 -15.15 12.73
CA SER A 53 14.06 -14.39 12.22
C SER A 53 12.86 -14.59 13.13
N GLU A 54 12.27 -13.47 13.56
CA GLU A 54 11.13 -13.45 14.45
C GLU A 54 9.87 -12.98 13.70
N PRO A 55 8.70 -13.62 13.95
CA PRO A 55 7.45 -13.18 13.36
C PRO A 55 7.06 -11.81 13.93
N LEU A 56 6.66 -10.89 13.05
CA LEU A 56 6.19 -9.56 13.44
C LEU A 56 4.70 -9.42 13.16
N THR A 57 3.89 -9.23 14.21
CA THR A 57 2.45 -8.99 14.08
C THR A 57 2.15 -7.50 13.94
N LEU A 58 1.39 -7.14 12.91
CA LEU A 58 0.94 -5.79 12.61
C LEU A 58 -0.60 -5.74 12.63
N VAL A 59 -1.13 -4.63 13.12
CA VAL A 59 -2.57 -4.36 13.13
C VAL A 59 -2.91 -3.41 12.02
N ARG A 60 -4.10 -3.58 11.43
CA ARG A 60 -4.59 -2.67 10.42
C ARG A 60 -4.65 -1.26 11.00
N ASN A 61 -4.17 -0.28 10.24
CA ASN A 61 -4.23 1.11 10.62
C ASN A 61 -4.90 1.93 9.52
N GLN A 62 -5.39 3.12 9.89
CA GLN A 62 -6.10 3.98 8.98
C GLN A 62 -5.10 4.55 7.98
N SER A 63 -5.43 4.48 6.68
CA SER A 63 -4.70 5.22 5.66
C SER A 63 -4.86 6.73 5.89
N PHE A 64 -4.06 7.53 5.22
CA PHE A 64 -3.99 8.96 5.54
C PHE A 64 -4.19 9.85 4.30
N PRO A 65 -5.19 10.73 4.26
CA PRO A 65 -5.43 11.60 3.11
C PRO A 65 -4.54 12.86 3.19
N ALA A 66 -4.19 13.41 2.02
CA ALA A 66 -3.59 14.74 1.93
C ALA A 66 -4.68 15.83 2.07
N LYS A 67 -4.30 17.04 2.51
CA LYS A 67 -5.21 18.20 2.38
C LYS A 67 -5.49 18.48 0.91
N ARG A 68 -6.69 18.99 0.64
CA ARG A 68 -7.04 19.49 -0.69
C ARG A 68 -6.38 20.84 -0.93
N TYR A 69 -5.65 20.92 -2.03
CA TYR A 69 -5.09 22.17 -2.52
C TYR A 69 -6.18 22.98 -3.23
N ILE A 70 -6.33 24.25 -2.88
CA ILE A 70 -7.32 25.19 -3.43
C ILE A 70 -6.60 26.43 -3.96
N TRP A 71 -5.95 26.30 -5.12
CA TRP A 71 -5.26 27.43 -5.75
C TRP A 71 -6.22 28.49 -6.31
N CYS A 72 -7.45 28.12 -6.66
CA CYS A 72 -8.48 29.04 -7.13
C CYS A 72 -9.80 28.78 -6.39
N THR A 73 -10.15 29.67 -5.46
CA THR A 73 -11.39 29.63 -4.68
C THR A 73 -12.64 29.97 -5.50
N GLU A 74 -12.49 30.60 -6.67
CA GLU A 74 -13.62 31.09 -7.48
C GLU A 74 -14.19 30.06 -8.47
N GLU A 75 -13.48 28.97 -8.78
CA GLU A 75 -13.87 28.04 -9.85
C GLU A 75 -14.06 26.58 -9.43
N CYS A 76 -13.66 26.20 -8.21
CA CYS A 76 -13.91 24.85 -7.71
C CYS A 76 -15.22 24.84 -6.90
N PRO A 77 -16.36 24.41 -7.49
CA PRO A 77 -17.55 24.19 -6.68
C PRO A 77 -17.15 23.30 -5.51
N THR A 78 -17.67 23.64 -4.34
CA THR A 78 -17.61 22.86 -3.11
C THR A 78 -18.39 21.56 -3.29
N GLU A 79 -17.98 20.72 -4.24
CA GLU A 79 -18.28 19.31 -4.19
C GLU A 79 -17.56 18.80 -2.93
N THR A 80 -18.35 18.84 -1.87
CA THR A 80 -18.21 18.20 -0.58
C THR A 80 -18.31 16.70 -0.79
N ASP A 81 -17.57 16.17 -1.76
CA ASP A 81 -17.41 14.75 -1.96
C ASP A 81 -16.51 14.25 -0.82
N SER A 82 -17.18 13.99 0.31
CA SER A 82 -16.76 13.21 1.46
C SER A 82 -16.25 11.81 1.08
N LYS A 83 -16.34 11.44 -0.20
CA LYS A 83 -16.04 10.11 -0.75
C LYS A 83 -14.58 9.70 -0.59
N TRP A 84 -13.67 10.66 -0.45
CA TRP A 84 -12.22 10.42 -0.41
C TRP A 84 -11.62 10.39 1.00
N ASP A 85 -12.46 10.33 2.03
CA ASP A 85 -12.01 10.09 3.41
C ASP A 85 -11.44 8.66 3.54
N SER A 86 -10.53 8.48 4.51
CA SER A 86 -9.96 7.16 4.80
C SER A 86 -11.04 6.18 5.21
N LEU A 87 -10.89 4.93 4.79
CA LEU A 87 -11.84 3.88 5.14
C LEU A 87 -11.85 3.63 6.66
N PRO A 88 -13.00 3.26 7.23
CA PRO A 88 -13.07 2.83 8.62
C PRO A 88 -12.25 1.55 8.82
N LEU A 89 -11.67 1.41 10.01
CA LEU A 89 -10.92 0.21 10.38
C LEU A 89 -11.85 -1.00 10.47
N SER A 90 -11.45 -2.11 9.85
CA SER A 90 -12.09 -3.40 10.08
C SER A 90 -11.66 -4.02 11.40
N VAL A 91 -12.49 -3.85 12.43
CA VAL A 91 -12.30 -4.51 13.74
C VAL A 91 -12.89 -5.92 13.70
N GLY A 92 -12.17 -6.89 14.27
CA GLY A 92 -12.67 -8.25 14.48
C GLY A 92 -12.70 -9.15 13.24
N LYS A 93 -12.02 -8.76 12.17
CA LYS A 93 -11.86 -9.58 10.96
C LYS A 93 -10.63 -10.49 11.00
N ALA A 94 -10.40 -11.27 9.94
CA ALA A 94 -9.40 -12.32 9.90
C ALA A 94 -7.96 -11.80 10.11
N HIS A 95 -7.09 -12.71 10.54
CA HIS A 95 -5.65 -12.53 10.69
C HIS A 95 -4.92 -13.38 9.66
N ALA A 96 -3.97 -12.79 8.93
CA ALA A 96 -3.19 -13.49 7.91
C ALA A 96 -1.71 -13.63 8.29
N ASP A 97 -1.19 -14.85 8.21
CA ASP A 97 0.24 -15.12 8.35
C ASP A 97 0.87 -15.14 6.95
N PHE A 98 1.85 -14.26 6.72
CA PHE A 98 2.63 -14.21 5.49
C PHE A 98 4.09 -14.62 5.73
N GLU A 99 4.67 -15.26 4.73
CA GLU A 99 6.11 -15.46 4.61
C GLU A 99 6.64 -14.49 3.57
N LEU A 100 7.62 -13.67 3.96
CA LEU A 100 8.37 -12.87 2.99
C LEU A 100 9.33 -13.77 2.21
N LEU A 101 9.33 -13.57 0.90
CA LEU A 101 10.17 -14.28 -0.06
C LEU A 101 11.33 -13.35 -0.49
N GLU A 102 11.55 -13.18 -1.79
CA GLU A 102 12.58 -12.32 -2.32
C GLU A 102 12.27 -10.83 -2.16
N ARG A 103 13.34 -10.02 -2.10
CA ARG A 103 13.27 -8.57 -2.22
C ARG A 103 13.11 -8.22 -3.69
N LEU A 104 12.00 -7.57 -4.03
CA LEU A 104 11.66 -7.16 -5.40
C LEU A 104 12.31 -5.83 -5.80
N GLY A 105 12.53 -4.94 -4.84
CA GLY A 105 13.18 -3.66 -5.12
C GLY A 105 13.16 -2.68 -3.97
N GLU A 106 13.81 -1.54 -4.22
CA GLU A 106 13.86 -0.40 -3.31
C GLU A 106 13.34 0.85 -4.00
N GLY A 107 12.25 1.40 -3.48
CA GLY A 107 11.77 2.72 -3.87
C GLY A 107 12.25 3.81 -2.93
N ARG A 108 11.90 5.05 -3.25
CA ARG A 108 12.22 6.21 -2.40
C ARG A 108 11.71 6.05 -0.97
N ILE A 109 10.47 5.58 -0.81
CA ILE A 109 9.76 5.56 0.48
C ILE A 109 9.66 4.16 1.12
N SER A 110 9.96 3.11 0.37
CA SER A 110 9.67 1.74 0.80
C SER A 110 10.58 0.70 0.15
N ILE A 111 10.72 -0.44 0.81
CA ILE A 111 11.35 -1.65 0.29
C ILE A 111 10.24 -2.65 -0.03
N THR A 112 10.27 -3.26 -1.21
CA THR A 112 9.20 -4.17 -1.66
C THR A 112 9.68 -5.61 -1.64
N TYR A 113 8.85 -6.50 -1.10
CA TYR A 113 9.07 -7.93 -1.03
C TYR A 113 7.94 -8.68 -1.72
N ALA A 114 8.28 -9.82 -2.30
CA ALA A 114 7.31 -10.85 -2.58
C ALA A 114 6.92 -11.53 -1.27
N ALA A 115 5.68 -12.02 -1.20
CA ALA A 115 5.20 -12.75 -0.05
C ALA A 115 4.15 -13.78 -0.45
N ARG A 116 4.02 -14.83 0.35
CA ARG A 116 2.95 -15.83 0.22
C ARG A 116 2.11 -15.91 1.49
N LEU A 117 0.80 -16.10 1.31
CA LEU A 117 -0.11 -16.37 2.42
C LEU A 117 0.10 -17.82 2.90
N ILE A 118 0.47 -17.99 4.16
CA ILE A 118 0.69 -19.31 4.77
C ILE A 118 -0.58 -19.80 5.45
N CYS A 119 -1.25 -18.90 6.17
CA CYS A 119 -2.36 -19.27 7.04
C CYS A 119 -3.32 -18.11 7.24
N LEU A 120 -4.61 -18.43 7.31
CA LEU A 120 -5.66 -17.50 7.69
C LEU A 120 -6.29 -17.93 9.01
N ARG A 121 -6.58 -16.98 9.91
CA ARG A 121 -7.14 -17.24 11.23
C ARG A 121 -8.27 -16.28 11.57
N GLN A 122 -9.14 -16.65 12.51
CA GLN A 122 -10.19 -15.76 13.03
C GLN A 122 -9.64 -14.54 13.81
N GLY A 123 -8.37 -14.58 14.20
CA GLY A 123 -7.64 -13.52 14.89
C GLY A 123 -6.21 -13.99 15.22
N PRO A 124 -5.36 -13.14 15.83
CA PRO A 124 -4.01 -13.54 16.23
C PRO A 124 -4.06 -14.76 17.18
N GLY A 125 -3.41 -15.86 16.81
CA GLY A 125 -3.45 -17.12 17.58
C GLY A 125 -4.79 -17.86 17.57
N GLY A 126 -5.79 -17.37 16.82
CA GLY A 126 -7.12 -17.99 16.71
C GLY A 126 -7.16 -19.24 15.85
N LYS A 127 -8.37 -19.81 15.71
CA LYS A 127 -8.63 -20.98 14.86
C LYS A 127 -8.30 -20.68 13.39
N ILE A 128 -7.67 -21.66 12.73
CA ILE A 128 -7.39 -21.61 11.29
C ILE A 128 -8.70 -21.63 10.50
N LEU A 129 -8.83 -20.70 9.56
CA LEU A 129 -9.94 -20.59 8.62
C LEU A 129 -9.57 -21.35 7.35
N SER A 130 -10.50 -22.13 6.83
CA SER A 130 -10.29 -22.85 5.58
C SER A 130 -10.34 -21.88 4.40
N LEU A 131 -9.26 -21.80 3.61
CA LEU A 131 -9.22 -20.97 2.40
C LEU A 131 -10.27 -21.40 1.38
N SER A 132 -10.57 -22.70 1.30
CA SER A 132 -11.62 -23.25 0.42
C SER A 132 -13.04 -22.85 0.79
N SER A 133 -13.25 -22.31 2.00
CA SER A 133 -14.57 -21.84 2.44
C SER A 133 -14.83 -20.38 2.10
N LEU A 134 -13.86 -19.69 1.49
CA LEU A 134 -13.97 -18.29 1.14
C LEU A 134 -14.66 -18.10 -0.22
N PRO A 135 -15.49 -17.05 -0.35
CA PRO A 135 -16.22 -16.76 -1.59
C PRO A 135 -15.33 -16.54 -2.83
N CYS A 136 -14.06 -16.18 -2.64
CA CYS A 136 -13.13 -15.90 -3.73
C CYS A 136 -11.74 -16.44 -3.37
N PRO A 137 -10.98 -17.04 -4.32
CA PRO A 137 -9.59 -17.41 -4.09
C PRO A 137 -8.72 -16.17 -3.84
N PHE A 138 -7.74 -16.31 -2.95
CA PHE A 138 -6.67 -15.33 -2.81
C PHE A 138 -5.68 -15.44 -3.97
N PRO A 139 -4.93 -14.37 -4.27
CA PRO A 139 -3.79 -14.48 -5.17
C PRO A 139 -2.74 -15.43 -4.57
N ASP A 140 -2.01 -16.12 -5.45
CA ASP A 140 -0.93 -17.02 -5.05
C ASP A 140 0.22 -16.25 -4.37
N GLU A 141 0.48 -15.02 -4.84
CA GLU A 141 1.53 -14.15 -4.35
C GLU A 141 1.05 -12.73 -4.07
N PHE A 142 1.72 -12.11 -3.11
CA PHE A 142 1.44 -10.78 -2.61
C PHE A 142 2.71 -9.93 -2.72
N CYS A 143 2.51 -8.61 -2.82
CA CYS A 143 3.55 -7.61 -2.62
C CYS A 143 3.40 -7.01 -1.24
N VAL A 144 4.50 -7.04 -0.46
CA VAL A 144 4.60 -6.35 0.83
C VAL A 144 5.55 -5.18 0.68
N LYS A 145 5.01 -3.97 0.70
CA LYS A 145 5.81 -2.73 0.74
C LYS A 145 6.06 -2.36 2.20
N LEU A 146 7.30 -2.50 2.64
CA LEU A 146 7.78 -2.03 3.94
C LEU A 146 8.16 -0.56 3.84
N ALA A 147 7.56 0.30 4.66
CA ALA A 147 8.00 1.69 4.79
C ALA A 147 9.45 1.72 5.28
N LYS A 148 10.27 2.56 4.66
CA LYS A 148 11.48 3.07 5.32
C LYS A 148 11.03 3.83 6.56
N ALA A 149 11.82 3.77 7.63
CA ALA A 149 11.41 4.29 8.93
C ALA A 149 10.81 5.70 8.78
N GLU A 150 11.55 6.59 8.10
CA GLU A 150 11.23 7.99 7.88
C GLU A 150 10.15 8.31 6.85
N PHE A 151 9.49 7.31 6.26
CA PHE A 151 8.50 7.52 5.20
C PHE A 151 7.16 6.81 5.45
N ILE A 152 6.82 6.57 6.72
CA ILE A 152 5.57 5.88 7.05
C ILE A 152 4.31 6.66 6.62
N ARG A 153 4.31 8.01 6.69
CA ARG A 153 3.12 8.78 6.26
C ARG A 153 3.01 8.75 4.75
N SER A 154 4.12 8.81 4.02
CA SER A 154 4.17 8.63 2.57
C SER A 154 3.55 7.30 2.17
N LEU A 155 3.90 6.19 2.84
CA LEU A 155 3.29 4.90 2.56
C LEU A 155 1.80 4.86 2.96
N ALA A 156 1.42 5.49 4.07
CA ALA A 156 0.00 5.60 4.46
C ALA A 156 -0.84 6.41 3.47
N ARG A 157 -0.25 7.43 2.81
CA ARG A 157 -0.87 8.18 1.70
C ARG A 157 -1.01 7.34 0.45
N GLU A 158 0.02 6.58 0.12
CA GLU A 158 -0.05 5.63 -0.99
C GLU A 158 -1.15 4.58 -0.76
N ALA A 159 -1.25 4.03 0.46
CA ALA A 159 -2.32 3.12 0.83
C ALA A 159 -3.70 3.77 0.65
N ARG A 160 -3.86 5.05 1.03
CA ARG A 160 -5.10 5.80 0.83
C ARG A 160 -5.46 5.87 -0.64
N PHE A 161 -4.50 6.10 -1.53
CA PHE A 161 -4.74 6.14 -2.97
C PHE A 161 -5.31 4.81 -3.48
N TYR A 162 -4.70 3.68 -3.12
CA TYR A 162 -5.24 2.37 -3.50
C TYR A 162 -6.62 2.08 -2.90
N GLU A 163 -6.87 2.50 -1.65
CA GLU A 163 -8.19 2.37 -1.02
C GLU A 163 -9.29 3.12 -1.77
N GLN A 164 -9.00 4.31 -2.32
CA GLN A 164 -10.00 5.05 -3.07
C GLN A 164 -10.22 4.47 -4.47
N ILE A 165 -9.16 4.04 -5.14
CA ILE A 165 -9.28 3.39 -6.45
C ILE A 165 -10.07 2.09 -6.35
N ALA A 166 -9.93 1.35 -5.25
CA ALA A 166 -10.72 0.16 -4.98
C ALA A 166 -12.24 0.39 -4.97
N LYS A 167 -12.69 1.59 -4.62
CA LYS A 167 -14.11 1.95 -4.61
C LYS A 167 -14.62 2.31 -6.00
N THR A 168 -13.72 2.50 -6.98
CA THR A 168 -14.09 2.78 -8.36
C THR A 168 -14.23 1.47 -9.11
N ASP A 169 -15.47 1.18 -9.54
CA ASP A 169 -15.79 -0.04 -10.27
C ASP A 169 -14.88 -0.22 -11.50
N GLY A 170 -14.31 -1.42 -11.64
CA GLY A 170 -13.45 -1.79 -12.77
C GLY A 170 -11.99 -1.31 -12.69
N CYS A 171 -11.55 -0.70 -11.58
CA CYS A 171 -10.15 -0.31 -11.43
C CYS A 171 -9.27 -1.35 -10.72
N GLN A 172 -9.76 -1.97 -9.63
CA GLN A 172 -8.98 -2.97 -8.89
C GLN A 172 -8.87 -4.31 -9.63
N GLY A 173 -7.69 -4.94 -9.55
CA GLY A 173 -7.37 -6.18 -10.25
C GLY A 173 -7.19 -6.02 -11.78
N ILE A 174 -7.41 -4.82 -12.32
CA ILE A 174 -7.31 -4.51 -13.75
C ILE A 174 -6.28 -3.41 -13.99
N ILE A 175 -6.50 -2.23 -13.41
CA ILE A 175 -5.65 -1.05 -13.57
C ILE A 175 -4.67 -0.95 -12.40
N THR A 176 -5.13 -1.29 -11.20
CA THR A 176 -4.33 -1.29 -9.97
C THR A 176 -4.40 -2.65 -9.29
N PRO A 177 -3.33 -3.09 -8.60
CA PRO A 177 -3.38 -4.31 -7.82
C PRO A 177 -4.46 -4.26 -6.74
N ILE A 178 -5.02 -5.42 -6.40
CA ILE A 178 -5.95 -5.52 -5.27
C ILE A 178 -5.19 -5.12 -4.00
N CYS A 179 -5.74 -4.16 -3.25
CA CYS A 179 -5.17 -3.70 -1.99
C CYS A 179 -5.83 -4.47 -0.83
N PHE A 180 -5.00 -5.01 0.06
CA PHE A 180 -5.44 -5.74 1.26
C PHE A 180 -5.35 -4.88 2.53
N GLY A 181 -4.69 -3.73 2.44
CA GLY A 181 -4.69 -2.69 3.46
C GLY A 181 -3.31 -2.26 3.93
N PHE A 182 -3.32 -1.29 4.84
CA PHE A 182 -2.15 -0.75 5.52
C PHE A 182 -2.11 -1.21 6.97
N PHE A 183 -0.96 -1.71 7.40
CA PHE A 183 -0.77 -2.29 8.73
C PHE A 183 0.43 -1.68 9.40
N THR A 184 0.35 -1.51 10.71
CA THR A 184 1.43 -0.94 11.51
C THR A 184 1.63 -1.69 12.82
N THR A 185 2.84 -1.61 13.36
CA THR A 185 3.14 -2.01 14.74
C THR A 185 4.32 -1.21 15.29
N SER A 186 4.46 -1.18 16.61
CA SER A 186 5.67 -0.68 17.26
C SER A 186 6.73 -1.78 17.30
N LEU A 187 7.93 -1.50 16.82
CA LEU A 187 9.04 -2.45 16.89
C LEU A 187 9.57 -2.51 18.31
N SER A 188 9.68 -3.74 18.84
CA SER A 188 10.37 -4.00 20.10
C SER A 188 11.84 -3.60 20.00
N SER A 189 12.43 -3.05 21.07
CA SER A 189 13.86 -2.75 21.14
C SER A 189 14.76 -3.98 21.02
N THR A 190 14.21 -5.19 21.20
CA THR A 190 14.90 -6.47 21.04
C THR A 190 14.91 -6.98 19.60
N LEU A 191 14.18 -6.32 18.70
CA LEU A 191 14.04 -6.68 17.30
C LEU A 191 14.68 -5.61 16.42
N HIS A 192 15.21 -6.04 15.29
CA HIS A 192 15.72 -5.16 14.25
C HIS A 192 15.19 -5.59 12.88
N ILE A 193 14.99 -4.61 12.00
CA ILE A 193 14.68 -4.85 10.60
C ILE A 193 15.97 -4.65 9.81
N LYS A 194 16.56 -5.75 9.35
CA LYS A 194 17.86 -5.74 8.65
C LYS A 194 17.86 -4.77 7.46
N ALA A 195 16.76 -4.76 6.71
CA ALA A 195 16.61 -3.94 5.52
C ALA A 195 16.77 -2.44 5.78
N TRP A 196 16.37 -1.94 6.96
CA TRP A 196 16.57 -0.53 7.32
C TRP A 196 18.04 -0.15 7.55
N SER A 197 18.87 -1.13 7.94
CA SER A 197 20.30 -0.93 8.12
C SER A 197 21.09 -1.01 6.80
N GLU A 198 20.51 -1.66 5.79
CA GLU A 198 21.12 -1.83 4.46
C GLU A 198 20.82 -0.65 3.52
N VAL A 199 19.81 0.17 3.82
CA VAL A 199 19.47 1.36 3.03
C VAL A 199 20.56 2.41 3.23
N GLU A 200 21.25 2.74 2.14
CA GLU A 200 22.22 3.83 2.12
C GLU A 200 21.49 5.15 2.37
N ARG A 201 21.74 5.76 3.53
CA ARG A 201 21.30 7.12 3.82
C ARG A 201 22.19 8.06 3.02
N LEU A 202 21.88 8.28 1.75
CA LEU A 202 22.54 9.32 0.98
C LEU A 202 22.28 10.66 1.70
N PRO A 203 23.32 11.34 2.22
CA PRO A 203 23.13 12.67 2.75
C PRO A 203 22.65 13.54 1.60
N HIS A 204 21.41 14.05 1.69
CA HIS A 204 20.96 15.08 0.76
C HIS A 204 21.91 16.27 0.91
N LYS A 205 22.68 16.52 -0.15
CA LYS A 205 23.51 17.72 -0.26
C LYS A 205 22.57 18.92 -0.33
N ASP A 206 22.55 19.71 0.73
CA ASP A 206 22.31 21.16 0.73
C ASP A 206 21.15 21.68 -0.16
N ASP A 207 19.92 21.23 0.11
CA ASP A 207 18.71 22.01 -0.18
C ASP A 207 17.74 21.91 1.01
N ASP A 208 17.73 22.97 1.81
CA ASP A 208 17.21 23.13 3.18
C ASP A 208 15.68 22.99 3.41
N GLU A 209 14.92 22.29 2.56
CA GLU A 209 13.46 22.13 2.77
C GLU A 209 12.90 20.71 2.61
N LEU A 210 13.67 19.75 2.07
CA LEU A 210 13.22 18.37 1.88
C LEU A 210 13.52 17.49 3.11
N VAL A 211 13.05 17.93 4.28
CA VAL A 211 13.03 17.07 5.46
C VAL A 211 12.09 15.89 5.17
N TYR A 212 12.59 14.67 5.36
CA TYR A 212 11.90 13.40 5.17
C TYR A 212 10.42 13.48 5.56
N ASP A 213 9.51 13.07 4.67
CA ASP A 213 8.07 12.94 4.92
C ASP A 213 7.37 14.23 5.44
N ARG A 214 7.98 15.40 5.17
CA ARG A 214 7.29 16.69 5.17
C ARG A 214 6.54 16.85 3.86
N PHE A 215 5.29 17.25 3.99
CA PHE A 215 4.46 17.57 2.85
C PHE A 215 4.11 19.05 2.86
N TYR A 216 3.81 19.60 1.68
CA TYR A 216 3.37 20.99 1.56
C TYR A 216 2.14 21.28 2.43
N ASP A 217 1.26 20.29 2.63
CA ASP A 217 0.09 20.42 3.49
C ASP A 217 0.39 20.34 4.99
N ASP A 218 1.65 20.13 5.39
CA ASP A 218 2.09 20.34 6.77
C ASP A 218 2.15 21.84 7.12
N GLN A 219 2.32 22.71 6.11
CA GLN A 219 2.21 24.18 6.25
C GLN A 219 0.73 24.63 6.19
N ALA A 220 -0.12 23.86 6.85
CA ALA A 220 -1.58 23.91 6.93
C ALA A 220 -2.22 25.27 7.29
N HIS A 221 -1.42 26.31 7.54
CA HIS A 221 -1.87 27.68 7.82
C HIS A 221 -1.89 28.57 6.57
N SER A 222 -1.54 28.03 5.41
CA SER A 222 -1.62 28.73 4.13
C SER A 222 -3.06 28.74 3.61
N ASP A 223 -3.51 29.89 3.11
CA ASP A 223 -4.80 30.06 2.41
C ASP A 223 -4.93 29.20 1.14
N THR A 224 -3.85 28.53 0.72
CA THR A 224 -3.81 27.62 -0.44
C THR A 224 -4.37 26.22 -0.17
N PHE A 225 -4.73 25.88 1.06
CA PHE A 225 -5.32 24.58 1.41
C PHE A 225 -6.73 24.73 2.00
N ALA A 226 -7.63 23.82 1.64
CA ALA A 226 -9.00 23.86 2.13
C ALA A 226 -9.02 23.54 3.63
N ASP A 227 -9.74 24.36 4.41
CA ASP A 227 -10.14 24.01 5.76
C ASP A 227 -11.42 23.16 5.72
N ASP A 228 -11.32 21.99 5.11
CA ASP A 228 -12.42 21.02 5.04
C ASP A 228 -12.56 20.19 6.32
N GLN A 229 -11.97 20.67 7.43
CA GLN A 229 -11.84 19.97 8.71
C GLN A 229 -11.25 18.56 8.60
N ARG A 230 -10.69 18.18 7.44
CA ARG A 230 -9.86 16.99 7.31
C ARG A 230 -8.54 17.34 7.98
N THR A 231 -8.53 17.12 9.28
CA THR A 231 -7.39 17.30 10.19
C THR A 231 -6.31 16.28 9.86
N CYS A 232 -5.72 16.35 8.66
CA CYS A 232 -4.71 15.40 8.24
C CYS A 232 -3.57 15.50 9.26
N ARG A 233 -2.84 16.61 9.37
CA ARG A 233 -1.67 16.69 10.24
C ARG A 233 -2.01 16.42 11.71
N ASP A 234 -3.01 17.10 12.27
CA ASP A 234 -3.24 17.08 13.73
C ASP A 234 -3.71 15.73 14.27
N LYS A 235 -4.41 14.94 13.43
CA LYS A 235 -4.83 13.57 13.78
C LYS A 235 -3.86 12.50 13.25
N CYS A 236 -2.83 12.85 12.48
CA CYS A 236 -1.82 11.91 12.05
C CYS A 236 -1.03 11.40 13.27
N PRO A 237 -1.05 10.11 13.58
CA PRO A 237 -0.26 9.57 14.68
C PRO A 237 1.25 9.59 14.38
N TRP A 238 1.64 9.90 13.14
CA TRP A 238 3.01 9.85 12.64
C TRP A 238 3.55 11.21 12.20
N THR A 239 3.02 12.35 12.70
CA THR A 239 3.61 13.65 12.40
C THR A 239 5.09 13.68 12.76
N LEU A 240 5.89 14.34 11.93
CA LEU A 240 7.34 14.32 12.01
C LEU A 240 7.87 14.63 13.42
N ASP A 241 7.33 15.65 14.10
CA ASP A 241 7.75 16.03 15.46
C ASP A 241 7.47 14.95 16.50
N ARG A 242 6.32 14.26 16.39
CA ARG A 242 5.96 13.14 17.29
C ARG A 242 6.66 11.84 16.90
N TRP A 243 6.95 11.66 15.62
CA TRP A 243 7.52 10.44 15.07
C TRP A 243 9.05 10.39 15.26
N ILE A 244 9.77 11.47 14.95
CA ILE A 244 11.22 11.59 15.21
C ILE A 244 11.51 11.41 16.71
N ALA A 245 10.64 11.92 17.59
CA ALA A 245 10.76 11.73 19.05
C ALA A 245 10.49 10.28 19.52
N ARG A 246 9.91 9.41 18.69
CA ARG A 246 9.63 7.99 19.00
C ARG A 246 10.64 7.02 18.39
N THR A 247 11.28 7.42 17.29
CA THR A 247 12.19 6.56 16.51
C THR A 247 13.47 6.15 17.23
N ASP A 248 13.87 6.88 18.27
CA ASP A 248 15.04 6.56 19.09
C ASP A 248 14.81 5.33 20.00
N ARG A 249 13.55 5.01 20.35
CA ARG A 249 13.23 3.99 21.36
C ARG A 249 12.29 2.87 20.89
N SER A 250 11.38 3.15 19.96
CA SER A 250 10.49 2.13 19.39
C SER A 250 9.96 2.61 18.03
N PRO A 251 10.70 2.35 16.94
CA PRO A 251 10.28 2.78 15.61
C PRO A 251 8.99 2.06 15.21
N ILE A 252 8.15 2.75 14.45
CA ILE A 252 6.91 2.15 13.94
C ILE A 252 7.23 1.47 12.60
N VAL A 253 6.84 0.22 12.48
CA VAL A 253 6.88 -0.53 11.23
C VAL A 253 5.56 -0.30 10.53
N GLY A 254 5.61 0.15 9.27
CA GLY A 254 4.43 0.29 8.41
C GLY A 254 4.57 -0.58 7.17
N VAL A 255 3.51 -1.32 6.83
CA VAL A 255 3.48 -2.15 5.63
C VAL A 255 2.17 -1.94 4.86
N LEU A 256 2.28 -1.90 3.54
CA LEU A 256 1.15 -1.95 2.61
C LEU A 256 1.18 -3.30 1.89
N ILE A 257 0.06 -4.01 1.90
CA ILE A 257 -0.07 -5.31 1.25
C ILE A 257 -0.99 -5.19 0.04
N THR A 258 -0.49 -5.62 -1.11
CA THR A 258 -1.25 -5.70 -2.36
C THR A 258 -1.09 -7.07 -2.99
N GLU A 259 -1.92 -7.38 -3.96
CA GLU A 259 -1.67 -8.44 -4.93
C GLU A 259 -0.36 -8.17 -5.67
N ARG A 260 0.39 -9.24 -6.00
CA ARG A 260 1.50 -9.17 -6.94
C ARG A 260 0.97 -9.35 -8.35
N LEU A 261 1.16 -8.32 -9.19
CA LEU A 261 0.80 -8.35 -10.61
C LEU A 261 2.05 -8.39 -11.50
N GLY A 262 1.89 -8.92 -12.70
CA GLY A 262 2.93 -9.01 -13.72
C GLY A 262 3.78 -10.28 -13.64
N GLU A 263 4.37 -10.67 -14.77
CA GLU A 263 5.30 -11.79 -14.81
C GLU A 263 6.62 -11.45 -14.10
N HIS A 264 7.27 -12.48 -13.56
CA HIS A 264 8.61 -12.33 -13.02
C HIS A 264 9.57 -11.99 -14.17
N PHE A 265 10.00 -10.73 -14.27
CA PHE A 265 11.10 -10.40 -15.18
C PHE A 265 12.33 -11.16 -14.70
N PRO A 266 12.92 -12.05 -15.53
CA PRO A 266 14.14 -12.73 -15.13
C PRO A 266 15.22 -11.67 -14.92
N ASN A 267 15.96 -11.78 -13.81
CA ASN A 267 17.12 -10.91 -13.61
C ASN A 267 18.05 -11.04 -14.82
N PRO A 268 18.54 -9.92 -15.40
CA PRO A 268 19.57 -10.01 -16.41
C PRO A 268 20.78 -10.71 -15.78
N VAL A 269 21.16 -11.83 -16.39
CA VAL A 269 22.34 -12.64 -16.03
C VAL A 269 23.61 -11.81 -16.25
#